data_AF-A0A438FBT0-F1
#
_entry.id   AF-A0A438FBT0-F1
#
_cell.length_a   1.000
_cell.length_b   1.000
_cell.length_c   1.000
_cell.angle_alpha   90.00
_cell.angle_beta   90.00
_cell.angle_gamma   90.00
#
_symmetry.space_group_name_H-M   'P 1'
#
loop_
_entity.id
_entity.type
_entity.pdbx_description
1 polymer ?
#
loop_
_entity_poly.entity_id
_entity_poly.type
_entity_poly.pdbx_seq_one_letter_code
_entity_poly.pdbx_strand_id
1 'polypeptide(L)'
;MPALTEIFGDDSILQFGGGTLGHPWGNAPGAVANQVALEACVQARNEGRDLAHEGNEIIHAASKWSPELAAACEILILVGTEITATTIEWAMSLLLNHPDVMKKTRVVELDTHDRKDCLMEESDFPKLQYLQSIISETLRLFPAAPVLVPHMSSDNCQIGGFKQARHYQQARQKVKKKPNSPTPSFLSR
;
A
#
# COMPACT_ATOMS: atom_id res chain seq x y z
N MET A 1 -9.15 -0.59 -6.94
CA MET A 1 -9.16 -0.38 -8.40
C MET A 1 -10.12 0.71 -8.88
N PRO A 2 -11.29 1.01 -8.27
CA PRO A 2 -12.20 2.06 -8.74
C PRO A 2 -11.55 3.45 -8.85
N ALA A 3 -10.75 3.84 -7.86
CA ALA A 3 -9.99 5.10 -7.86
C ALA A 3 -8.95 5.22 -8.99
N LEU A 4 -8.42 4.09 -9.51
CA LEU A 4 -7.42 4.13 -10.59
C LEU A 4 -8.06 4.44 -11.95
N THR A 5 -9.26 3.92 -12.19
CA THR A 5 -10.07 4.23 -13.39
C THR A 5 -10.52 5.69 -13.44
N GLU A 6 -10.79 6.30 -12.28
CA GLU A 6 -11.15 7.72 -12.16
C GLU A 6 -9.95 8.65 -12.42
N ILE A 7 -8.75 8.24 -12.01
CA ILE A 7 -7.52 9.05 -12.14
C ILE A 7 -6.91 8.98 -13.56
N PHE A 8 -6.97 7.83 -14.25
CA PHE A 8 -6.20 7.61 -15.48
C PHE A 8 -7.03 7.64 -16.78
N GLY A 9 -8.36 7.72 -16.71
CA GLY A 9 -9.25 7.77 -17.89
C GLY A 9 -9.31 6.47 -18.70
N ASP A 10 -10.32 6.36 -19.56
CA ASP A 10 -10.65 5.13 -20.32
C ASP A 10 -9.54 4.61 -21.26
N ASP A 11 -8.57 5.46 -21.62
CA ASP A 11 -7.46 5.13 -22.54
C ASP A 11 -6.18 4.64 -21.84
N SER A 12 -6.21 4.49 -20.50
CA SER A 12 -5.11 3.88 -19.78
C SER A 12 -5.15 2.36 -19.93
N ILE A 13 -4.76 1.88 -21.12
CA ILE A 13 -4.41 0.49 -21.36
C ILE A 13 -3.34 0.11 -20.34
N LEU A 14 -3.76 -0.68 -19.35
CA LEU A 14 -2.95 -1.22 -18.28
C LEU A 14 -1.83 -2.07 -18.89
N GLN A 15 -0.67 -1.44 -19.10
CA GLN A 15 0.61 -2.14 -19.26
C GLN A 15 1.06 -2.72 -17.91
N PHE A 16 0.16 -3.35 -17.16
CA PHE A 16 0.50 -4.19 -16.02
C PHE A 16 0.55 -5.65 -16.47
N GLY A 17 1.35 -5.91 -17.51
CA GLY A 17 1.90 -7.23 -17.81
C GLY A 17 3.05 -7.60 -16.87
N GLY A 18 2.92 -7.30 -15.58
CA GLY A 18 3.89 -7.62 -14.55
C GLY A 18 3.18 -8.35 -13.44
N GLY A 19 3.41 -9.66 -13.33
CA GLY A 19 2.85 -10.45 -12.24
C GLY A 19 3.10 -9.78 -10.89
N THR A 20 2.06 -9.69 -10.08
CA THR A 20 2.09 -9.00 -8.79
C THR A 20 3.06 -9.69 -7.84
N LEU A 21 4.12 -8.97 -7.46
CA LEU A 21 4.90 -9.30 -6.27
C LEU A 21 4.00 -9.11 -5.06
N GLY A 22 3.29 -10.16 -4.66
CA GLY A 22 2.32 -10.12 -3.58
C GLY A 22 1.30 -11.25 -3.59
N HIS A 23 1.09 -11.91 -4.74
CA HIS A 23 0.20 -13.08 -4.78
C HIS A 23 0.88 -14.30 -4.12
N PRO A 24 0.20 -15.02 -3.20
CA PRO A 24 0.82 -16.09 -2.42
C PRO A 24 1.29 -17.28 -3.28
N TRP A 25 0.67 -17.46 -4.45
CA TRP A 25 1.03 -18.52 -5.42
C TRP A 25 1.95 -18.04 -6.55
N GLY A 26 2.50 -16.83 -6.43
CA GLY A 26 3.45 -16.27 -7.38
C GLY A 26 2.81 -15.49 -8.54
N ASN A 27 3.67 -15.09 -9.48
CA ASN A 27 3.38 -14.06 -10.47
C ASN A 27 2.27 -14.43 -11.46
N ALA A 28 2.21 -15.68 -11.91
CA ALA A 28 1.22 -16.11 -12.89
C ALA A 28 -0.20 -16.13 -12.30
N PRO A 29 -0.44 -16.75 -11.12
CA PRO A 29 -1.72 -16.61 -10.42
C PRO A 29 -2.08 -15.15 -10.08
N GLY A 30 -1.10 -14.31 -9.74
CA GLY A 30 -1.33 -12.89 -9.54
C GLY A 30 -1.82 -12.15 -10.79
N ALA A 31 -1.30 -12.51 -11.97
CA ALA A 31 -1.80 -11.99 -13.24
C ALA A 31 -3.23 -12.47 -13.53
N VAL A 32 -3.55 -13.73 -13.24
CA VAL A 32 -4.91 -14.28 -13.37
C VAL A 32 -5.88 -13.53 -12.44
N ALA A 33 -5.51 -13.33 -11.17
CA ALA A 33 -6.33 -12.57 -10.23
C ALA A 33 -6.66 -11.15 -10.73
N ASN A 34 -5.65 -10.44 -11.25
CA ASN A 34 -5.85 -9.10 -11.81
C ASN A 34 -6.75 -9.12 -13.06
N GLN A 35 -6.58 -10.12 -13.93
CA GLN A 35 -7.41 -10.27 -15.11
C GLN A 35 -8.88 -10.54 -14.73
N VAL A 36 -9.14 -11.48 -13.83
CA VAL A 36 -10.51 -11.79 -13.36
C VAL A 36 -11.15 -10.57 -12.71
N ALA A 37 -10.42 -9.86 -11.84
CA ALA A 37 -10.90 -8.64 -11.21
C ALA A 37 -11.26 -7.56 -12.26
N LEU A 38 -10.41 -7.38 -13.27
CA LEU A 38 -10.62 -6.42 -14.34
C LEU A 38 -11.83 -6.80 -15.21
N GLU A 39 -11.94 -8.05 -15.64
CA GLU A 39 -13.07 -8.54 -16.43
C GLU A 39 -14.40 -8.34 -15.68
N ALA A 40 -14.44 -8.65 -14.37
CA ALA A 40 -15.60 -8.41 -13.54
C ALA A 40 -15.97 -6.92 -13.44
N CYS A 41 -14.97 -6.03 -13.29
CA CYS A 41 -15.21 -4.59 -13.25
C CYS A 41 -15.69 -4.04 -14.60
N VAL A 42 -15.10 -4.50 -15.71
CA VAL A 42 -15.48 -4.08 -17.06
C VAL A 42 -16.90 -4.56 -17.39
N GLN A 43 -17.25 -5.80 -17.04
CA GLN A 43 -18.60 -6.30 -17.22
C GLN A 43 -19.61 -5.48 -16.41
N ALA A 44 -19.35 -5.25 -15.13
CA ALA A 44 -20.23 -4.46 -14.28
C ALA A 44 -20.40 -3.02 -14.80
N ARG A 45 -19.32 -2.40 -15.30
CA ARG A 45 -19.37 -1.07 -15.93
C ARG A 45 -20.23 -1.09 -17.20
N ASN A 46 -20.09 -2.11 -18.03
CA ASN A 46 -20.89 -2.26 -19.26
C ASN A 46 -22.38 -2.49 -18.95
N GLU A 47 -22.70 -3.05 -17.79
CA GLU A 47 -24.06 -3.19 -17.26
C GLU A 47 -24.59 -1.90 -16.59
N GLY A 48 -23.80 -0.82 -16.57
CA GLY A 48 -24.18 0.47 -16.00
C GLY A 48 -24.11 0.53 -14.47
N ARG A 49 -23.40 -0.42 -13.83
CA ARG A 49 -23.23 -0.46 -12.37
C ARG A 49 -22.26 0.62 -11.89
N ASP A 50 -22.50 1.11 -10.68
CA ASP A 50 -21.64 2.12 -10.06
C ASP A 50 -20.47 1.43 -9.35
N LEU A 51 -19.31 1.41 -9.99
CA LEU A 51 -18.11 0.76 -9.44
C LEU A 51 -17.61 1.40 -8.13
N ALA A 52 -17.93 2.67 -7.86
CA ALA A 52 -17.50 3.34 -6.63
C ALA A 52 -18.25 2.78 -5.41
N HIS A 53 -19.53 2.48 -5.57
CA HIS A 53 -20.38 1.96 -4.49
C HIS A 53 -20.48 0.43 -4.49
N GLU A 54 -20.50 -0.19 -5.67
CA GLU A 54 -20.75 -1.63 -5.84
C GLU A 54 -19.47 -2.46 -6.06
N GLY A 55 -18.31 -1.81 -6.21
CA GLY A 55 -17.05 -2.47 -6.57
C GLY A 55 -16.64 -3.61 -5.63
N ASN A 56 -16.87 -3.44 -4.31
CA ASN A 56 -16.55 -4.47 -3.33
C ASN A 56 -17.41 -5.73 -3.54
N GLU A 57 -18.70 -5.57 -3.83
CA GLU A 57 -19.59 -6.70 -4.06
C GLU A 57 -19.25 -7.43 -5.36
N ILE A 58 -18.88 -6.68 -6.40
CA ILE A 58 -18.44 -7.23 -7.70
C ILE A 58 -17.20 -8.11 -7.52
N ILE A 59 -16.16 -7.58 -6.87
CA ILE A 59 -14.92 -8.31 -6.63
C ILE A 59 -15.16 -9.51 -5.71
N HIS A 60 -15.98 -9.36 -4.67
CA HIS A 60 -16.33 -10.46 -3.78
C HIS A 60 -17.17 -11.54 -4.48
N ALA A 61 -18.02 -11.19 -5.43
CA ALA A 61 -18.75 -12.16 -6.25
C ALA A 61 -17.80 -12.91 -7.19
N ALA A 62 -16.86 -12.21 -7.83
CA ALA A 62 -15.87 -12.82 -8.71
C ALA A 62 -14.89 -13.74 -7.97
N SER A 63 -14.48 -13.38 -6.74
CA SER A 63 -13.56 -14.19 -5.94
C SER A 63 -14.12 -15.56 -5.55
N LYS A 64 -15.44 -15.74 -5.49
CA LYS A 64 -16.06 -17.05 -5.24
C LYS A 64 -15.76 -18.08 -6.33
N TRP A 65 -15.48 -17.61 -7.55
CA TRP A 65 -15.27 -18.46 -8.72
C TRP A 65 -13.81 -18.48 -9.20
N SER A 66 -12.96 -17.60 -8.66
CA SER A 66 -11.51 -17.60 -8.91
C SER A 66 -10.73 -17.74 -7.60
N PRO A 67 -10.07 -18.89 -7.38
CA PRO A 67 -9.24 -19.09 -6.18
C PRO A 67 -8.05 -18.14 -6.13
N GLU A 68 -7.51 -17.72 -7.29
CA GLU A 68 -6.43 -16.73 -7.37
C GLU A 68 -6.92 -15.35 -6.88
N LEU A 69 -8.09 -14.89 -7.34
CA LEU A 69 -8.64 -13.63 -6.87
C LEU A 69 -8.98 -13.67 -5.37
N ALA A 70 -9.53 -14.79 -4.88
CA ALA A 70 -9.79 -14.97 -3.45
C ALA A 70 -8.50 -14.83 -2.61
N ALA A 71 -7.45 -15.57 -2.98
CA ALA A 71 -6.17 -15.51 -2.28
C ALA A 71 -5.53 -14.11 -2.35
N ALA A 72 -5.67 -13.40 -3.47
CA ALA A 72 -5.23 -12.02 -3.62
C ALA A 72 -5.96 -11.06 -2.65
N CYS A 73 -7.29 -11.19 -2.54
CA CYS A 73 -8.10 -10.39 -1.63
C CYS A 73 -7.73 -10.62 -0.16
N GLU A 74 -7.51 -11.87 0.24
CA GLU A 74 -7.12 -12.21 1.61
C GLU A 74 -5.78 -11.57 1.99
N ILE A 75 -4.78 -11.67 1.12
CA ILE A 75 -3.46 -11.06 1.35
C ILE A 75 -3.56 -9.54 1.38
N LEU A 76 -4.37 -8.93 0.52
CA LEU A 76 -4.57 -7.48 0.52
C LEU A 76 -5.10 -6.99 1.88
N ILE A 77 -6.09 -7.68 2.44
CA ILE A 77 -6.67 -7.33 3.75
C ILE A 77 -5.66 -7.56 4.87
N LEU A 78 -5.04 -8.74 4.91
CA LEU A 78 -4.12 -9.12 5.97
C LEU A 78 -2.91 -8.17 6.03
N VAL A 79 -2.21 -8.01 4.91
CA VAL A 79 -0.99 -7.21 4.83
C VAL A 79 -1.30 -5.72 4.92
N GLY A 80 -2.41 -5.28 4.31
CA GLY A 80 -2.84 -3.88 4.37
C GLY A 80 -3.17 -3.44 5.80
N THR A 81 -3.85 -4.29 6.57
CA THR A 81 -4.21 -3.99 7.97
C THR A 81 -2.98 -3.87 8.85
N GLU A 82 -2.06 -4.83 8.77
CA GLU A 82 -0.83 -4.83 9.58
C GLU A 82 0.03 -3.59 9.31
N ILE A 83 0.25 -3.26 8.02
CA ILE A 83 1.09 -2.13 7.60
C ILE A 83 0.48 -0.80 8.03
N THR A 84 -0.83 -0.61 7.82
CA THR A 84 -1.51 0.64 8.19
C THR A 84 -1.54 0.83 9.71
N ALA A 85 -1.85 -0.22 10.48
CA ALA A 85 -1.84 -0.17 11.94
C ALA A 85 -0.46 0.22 12.50
N THR A 86 0.60 -0.45 12.03
CA THR A 86 1.98 -0.14 12.45
C THR A 86 2.37 1.29 12.06
N THR A 87 1.99 1.75 10.86
CA THR A 87 2.30 3.11 10.42
C THR A 87 1.60 4.16 11.29
N ILE A 88 0.33 3.93 11.65
CA ILE A 88 -0.42 4.82 12.55
C ILE A 88 0.19 4.82 13.95
N GLU A 89 0.53 3.65 14.49
CA GLU A 89 1.17 3.51 15.80
C GLU A 89 2.45 4.35 15.90
N TRP A 90 3.34 4.24 14.90
CA TRP A 90 4.57 5.02 14.86
C TRP A 90 4.32 6.51 14.60
N ALA A 91 3.37 6.86 13.74
CA ALA A 91 3.04 8.25 13.46
C ALA A 91 2.53 8.95 14.73
N MET A 92 1.62 8.30 15.47
CA MET A 92 1.09 8.82 16.74
C MET A 92 2.19 8.90 17.80
N SER A 93 3.05 7.89 17.90
CA SER A 93 4.20 7.90 18.81
C SER A 93 5.15 9.06 18.51
N LEU A 94 5.46 9.32 17.24
CA LEU A 94 6.31 10.44 16.84
C LEU A 94 5.65 11.78 17.17
N LEU A 95 4.36 11.94 16.90
CA LEU A 95 3.64 13.18 17.20
C LEU A 95 3.57 13.45 18.70
N LEU A 96 3.30 12.44 19.53
CA LEU A 96 3.26 12.57 20.99
C LEU A 96 4.62 12.91 21.59
N ASN A 97 5.71 12.44 20.98
CA ASN A 97 7.08 12.77 21.40
C ASN A 97 7.59 14.12 20.84
N HIS A 98 6.90 14.72 19.87
CA HIS A 98 7.27 15.99 19.23
C HIS A 98 6.07 16.98 19.21
N PRO A 99 5.72 17.58 20.37
CA PRO A 99 4.51 18.39 20.50
C PRO A 99 4.52 19.68 19.68
N ASP A 100 5.70 20.20 19.35
CA ASP A 100 5.90 21.34 18.44
C ASP A 100 5.48 21.01 17.00
N VAL A 101 5.85 19.81 16.52
CA VAL A 101 5.43 19.30 15.20
C VAL A 101 3.91 19.12 15.16
N MET A 102 3.33 18.51 16.20
CA MET A 102 1.87 18.32 16.30
C MET A 102 1.10 19.64 16.29
N LYS A 103 1.54 20.64 17.08
CA LYS A 103 0.93 21.97 17.10
C LYS A 103 1.03 22.66 15.74
N LYS A 104 2.18 22.54 15.09
CA LYS A 104 2.39 23.11 13.75
C LYS A 104 1.45 22.48 12.71
N THR A 105 1.30 21.15 12.70
CA THR A 105 0.33 20.48 11.81
C THR A 105 -1.08 21.00 12.04
N ARG A 106 -1.48 21.15 13.32
CA ARG A 106 -2.79 21.66 13.67
C ARG A 106 -3.01 23.07 13.12
N VAL A 107 -2.10 23.99 13.40
CA VAL A 107 -2.24 25.40 12.97
C VAL A 107 -2.15 25.57 11.46
N VAL A 108 -1.26 24.84 10.78
CA VAL A 108 -1.01 25.02 9.34
C VAL A 108 -2.09 24.38 8.48
N GLU A 109 -2.62 23.21 8.88
CA GLU A 109 -3.48 22.41 8.00
C GLU A 109 -4.85 22.10 8.60
N LEU A 110 -4.96 21.86 9.91
CA LEU A 110 -6.21 21.43 10.53
C LEU A 110 -7.10 22.60 10.96
N ASP A 111 -6.52 23.70 11.45
CA ASP A 111 -7.24 24.90 11.90
C ASP A 111 -7.54 25.86 10.75
N THR A 112 -6.81 25.76 9.63
CA THR A 112 -7.05 26.51 8.40
C THR A 112 -8.20 25.96 7.57
N HIS A 113 -8.59 24.70 7.80
CA HIS A 113 -9.81 24.14 7.23
C HIS A 113 -11.00 24.56 8.10
N ASP A 114 -11.89 25.38 7.53
CA ASP A 114 -13.09 25.98 8.15
C ASP A 114 -14.16 24.99 8.68
N ARG A 115 -13.83 23.70 8.81
CA ARG A 115 -14.74 22.66 9.31
C ARG A 115 -14.19 22.02 10.58
N LYS A 116 -14.34 22.71 11.72
CA LYS A 116 -14.02 22.17 13.05
C LYS A 116 -14.84 20.92 13.44
N ASP A 117 -15.96 20.67 12.75
CA ASP A 117 -16.92 19.61 13.09
C ASP A 117 -17.20 18.61 11.94
N CYS A 118 -16.42 18.64 10.84
CA CYS A 118 -16.62 17.71 9.73
C CYS A 118 -15.49 16.69 9.64
N LEU A 119 -15.85 15.44 9.33
CA LEU A 119 -14.87 14.43 8.95
C LEU A 119 -14.16 14.87 7.66
N MET A 120 -12.86 14.63 7.60
CA MET A 120 -12.06 14.85 6.40
C MET A 120 -12.49 13.87 5.31
N GLU A 121 -12.66 14.38 4.09
CA GLU A 121 -12.87 13.55 2.92
C GLU A 121 -11.55 13.31 2.17
N GLU A 122 -11.51 12.25 1.37
CA GLU A 122 -10.33 11.90 0.58
C GLU A 122 -9.91 13.04 -0.37
N SER A 123 -10.87 13.83 -0.85
CA SER A 123 -10.62 15.01 -1.70
C SER A 123 -9.82 16.12 -1.00
N ASP A 124 -9.77 16.14 0.33
CA ASP A 124 -8.97 17.12 1.08
C ASP A 124 -7.51 16.71 1.21
N PHE A 125 -7.18 15.44 0.94
CA PHE A 125 -5.84 14.90 1.11
C PHE A 125 -4.74 15.69 0.37
N PRO A 126 -4.93 16.20 -0.86
CA PRO A 126 -3.91 17.01 -1.56
C PRO A 126 -3.53 18.31 -0.84
N LYS A 127 -4.41 18.82 0.05
CA LYS A 127 -4.19 20.07 0.79
C LYS A 127 -3.36 19.85 2.07
N LEU A 128 -3.19 18.60 2.50
CA LEU A 128 -2.54 18.20 3.77
C LEU A 128 -1.08 17.79 3.55
N GLN A 129 -0.28 18.68 2.97
CA GLN A 129 1.11 18.41 2.58
C GLN A 129 2.05 18.13 3.75
N TYR A 130 1.85 18.81 4.88
CA TYR A 130 2.60 18.63 6.11
C TYR A 130 2.26 17.30 6.77
N LEU A 131 0.97 16.93 6.80
CA LEU A 131 0.54 15.59 7.22
C LEU A 131 1.13 14.48 6.34
N GLN A 132 1.12 14.64 5.02
CA GLN A 132 1.77 13.71 4.09
C GLN A 132 3.28 13.60 4.36
N SER A 133 3.93 14.71 4.71
CA SER A 133 5.35 14.73 5.08
C SER A 133 5.61 13.96 6.39
N ILE A 134 4.72 14.08 7.38
CA ILE A 134 4.78 13.31 8.63
C ILE A 134 4.64 11.82 8.37
N ILE A 135 3.67 11.42 7.54
CA ILE A 135 3.48 10.01 7.16
C ILE A 135 4.72 9.48 6.43
N SER A 136 5.25 10.27 5.48
CA SER A 136 6.45 9.92 4.73
C SER A 136 7.68 9.76 5.64
N GLU A 137 7.85 10.66 6.61
CA GLU A 137 8.95 10.62 7.57
C GLU A 137 8.79 9.46 8.57
N THR A 138 7.57 9.15 8.99
CA THR A 138 7.24 7.96 9.79
C THR A 138 7.67 6.70 9.06
N LEU A 139 7.28 6.55 7.79
CA LEU A 139 7.67 5.40 6.95
C LEU A 139 9.18 5.34 6.67
N ARG A 140 9.87 6.50 6.71
CA ARG A 140 11.32 6.59 6.56
C ARG A 140 12.05 6.11 7.82
N LEU A 141 11.57 6.47 9.01
CA LEU A 141 12.17 6.14 10.31
C LEU A 141 11.80 4.72 10.77
N PHE A 142 10.53 4.36 10.62
CA PHE A 142 9.93 3.11 11.07
C PHE A 142 9.19 2.42 9.92
N PRO A 143 9.93 1.82 8.96
CA PRO A 143 9.28 1.06 7.91
C PRO A 143 8.57 -0.15 8.51
N ALA A 144 7.26 -0.28 8.28
CA ALA A 144 6.46 -1.43 8.74
C ALA A 144 6.98 -2.77 8.18
N ALA A 145 7.68 -2.74 7.04
CA ALA A 145 8.44 -3.87 6.50
C ALA A 145 9.95 -3.51 6.41
N PRO A 146 10.74 -3.73 7.47
CA PRO A 146 12.18 -3.46 7.47
C PRO A 146 12.94 -4.34 6.46
N VAL A 147 12.45 -5.57 6.29
CA VAL A 147 12.91 -6.54 5.29
C VAL A 147 11.76 -6.76 4.33
N LEU A 148 11.97 -6.43 3.06
CA LEU A 148 11.01 -6.70 1.99
C LEU A 148 10.98 -8.21 1.70
N VAL A 149 9.87 -8.67 1.11
CA VAL A 149 9.73 -10.05 0.65
C VAL A 149 10.97 -10.42 -0.18
N PRO A 150 11.67 -11.52 0.16
CA PRO A 150 12.86 -11.92 -0.57
C PRO A 150 12.57 -12.06 -2.06
N HIS A 151 13.42 -11.44 -2.88
CA HIS A 151 13.35 -11.62 -4.32
C HIS A 151 14.20 -12.81 -4.73
N MET A 152 13.76 -13.55 -5.74
CA MET A 152 14.49 -14.69 -6.27
C MET A 152 14.89 -14.43 -7.72
N SER A 153 16.14 -14.74 -8.08
CA SER A 153 16.61 -14.60 -9.47
C SER A 153 15.85 -15.58 -10.39
N SER A 154 15.23 -15.06 -11.45
CA SER A 154 14.53 -15.89 -12.45
C SER A 154 15.49 -16.76 -13.25
N ASP A 155 16.69 -16.23 -13.50
CA ASP A 155 17.75 -16.80 -14.34
C ASP A 155 19.13 -16.48 -13.77
N ASN A 156 20.18 -17.04 -14.37
CA ASN A 156 21.55 -16.65 -14.03
C ASN A 156 21.78 -15.20 -14.47
N CYS A 157 22.17 -14.34 -13.54
CA CYS A 157 22.45 -12.93 -13.81
C CYS A 157 23.79 -12.48 -13.21
N GLN A 158 24.30 -11.34 -13.66
CA GLN A 158 25.50 -10.73 -13.08
C GLN A 158 25.12 -9.39 -12.46
N ILE A 159 25.36 -9.21 -11.16
CA ILE A 159 25.04 -7.99 -10.43
C ILE A 159 26.34 -7.45 -9.80
N GLY A 160 26.75 -6.24 -10.16
CA GLY A 160 27.96 -5.61 -9.63
C GLY A 160 29.24 -6.43 -9.88
N GLY A 161 29.30 -7.18 -10.98
CA GLY A 161 30.42 -8.07 -11.32
C GLY A 161 30.34 -9.49 -10.73
N PHE A 162 29.44 -9.74 -9.77
CA PHE A 162 29.24 -11.06 -9.17
C PHE A 162 28.26 -11.90 -9.99
N LYS A 163 28.61 -13.16 -10.27
CA LYS A 163 27.70 -14.13 -10.90
C LYS A 163 26.71 -14.65 -9.87
N GLN A 164 25.43 -14.54 -10.19
CA GLN A 164 24.34 -14.99 -9.36
C GLN A 164 23.57 -16.10 -10.08
N ALA A 165 23.39 -17.22 -9.38
CA ALA A 165 22.68 -18.37 -9.94
C ALA A 165 21.17 -18.13 -10.00
N ARG A 166 20.53 -18.82 -10.94
CA ARG A 166 19.08 -19.00 -10.98
C ARG A 166 18.58 -19.50 -9.62
N HIS A 167 17.43 -18.99 -9.19
CA HIS A 167 16.82 -19.29 -7.89
C HIS A 167 17.57 -18.75 -6.65
N TYR A 168 18.59 -17.92 -6.82
CA TYR A 168 19.23 -17.25 -5.69
C TYR A 168 18.25 -16.27 -5.02
N GLN A 169 18.00 -16.45 -3.72
CA GLN A 169 17.14 -15.59 -2.91
C GLN A 169 17.93 -14.44 -2.27
N GLN A 170 17.48 -13.20 -2.48
CA GLN A 170 17.99 -11.99 -1.85
C GLN A 170 16.96 -11.36 -0.94
N ALA A 171 17.28 -11.25 0.35
CA ALA A 171 16.54 -10.40 1.26
C ALA A 171 16.91 -8.93 0.99
N ARG A 172 15.92 -8.09 0.65
CA ARG A 172 16.11 -6.64 0.53
C ARG A 172 15.77 -5.97 1.85
N GLN A 173 16.76 -5.42 2.54
CA GLN A 173 16.51 -4.51 3.65
C GLN A 173 16.25 -3.09 3.10
N LYS A 174 15.26 -2.38 3.66
CA LYS A 174 15.17 -0.93 3.44
C LYS A 174 16.33 -0.26 4.17
N VAL A 175 17.43 0.00 3.46
CA VAL A 175 18.58 0.73 4.02
C VAL A 175 18.21 2.20 4.16
N LYS A 176 17.84 2.63 5.38
CA LYS A 176 17.81 4.04 5.81
C LYS A 176 17.72 4.25 7.33
N LYS A 177 18.29 3.37 8.17
CA LYS A 177 18.52 3.69 9.59
C LYS A 177 19.79 4.56 9.73
N LYS A 178 19.64 5.79 10.22
CA LYS A 178 20.75 6.50 10.88
C LYS A 178 21.07 5.76 12.19
N PRO A 179 22.35 5.61 12.58
CA PRO A 179 22.76 4.68 13.65
C PRO A 179 22.33 5.06 15.09
N ASN A 180 21.57 6.14 15.34
CA ASN A 180 21.27 6.61 16.71
C ASN A 180 19.79 7.01 16.91
N SER A 181 18.84 6.07 16.82
CA SER A 181 17.48 6.29 17.34
C SER A 181 17.24 5.36 18.53
N PRO A 182 16.91 5.87 19.73
CA PRO A 182 16.61 5.03 20.89
C PRO A 182 15.38 4.19 20.59
N THR A 183 15.51 2.87 20.73
CA THR A 183 14.36 1.96 20.80
C THR A 183 13.52 2.31 22.03
N PRO A 184 12.23 2.66 21.89
CA PRO A 184 11.37 2.88 23.04
C PRO A 184 11.13 1.54 23.76
N SER A 185 11.62 1.44 24.98
CA SER A 185 11.33 0.34 25.90
C SER A 185 9.89 0.48 26.43
N PHE A 186 8.90 0.00 25.67
CA PHE A 186 7.51 -0.06 26.14
C PHE A 186 6.93 -1.48 26.26
N LEU A 187 7.72 -2.52 25.99
CA LEU A 187 7.39 -3.91 26.34
C LEU A 187 8.12 -4.31 27.63
N SER A 188 7.72 -3.72 28.75
CA SER A 188 7.95 -4.26 30.09
C SER A 188 7.00 -3.60 31.07
N ARG A 189 5.81 -4.18 31.20
CA ARG A 189 5.08 -4.34 32.46
C ARG A 189 4.03 -5.42 32.31
#